data_AF-A0A843I6W6-F1
#
_entry.id   AF-A0A843I6W6-F1
#
_cell.length_a   1.000
_cell.length_b   1.000
_cell.length_c   1.000
_cell.angle_alpha   90.00
_cell.angle_beta   90.00
_cell.angle_gamma   90.00
#
_symmetry.space_group_name_H-M   'P 1'
#
loop_
_entity.id
_entity.type
_entity.pdbx_description
1 polymer ?
#
loop_
_entity_poly.entity_id
_entity_poly.type
_entity_poly.pdbx_seq_one_letter_code
_entity_poly.pdbx_strand_id
1 'polypeptide(L)'
;MPCVSEEEAVKAARKAALGAFAAFKRPETIIVRFGDDWLIGFLSVKHKGSETSVEAKWAYVDCKGVALHELPDDVVRALQSLAGALADIFRRELEARAKAP
;
A
#
# COMPACT_ATOMS: atom_id res chain seq x y z
N MET A 1 15.19 1.15 22.85
CA MET A 1 15.42 1.76 21.52
C MET A 1 14.11 2.36 21.05
N PRO A 2 14.11 3.56 20.44
CA PRO A 2 12.91 4.07 19.77
C PRO A 2 12.56 3.18 18.57
N CYS A 3 11.28 3.12 18.22
CA CYS A 3 10.84 2.44 16.99
C CYS A 3 11.39 3.14 15.75
N VAL A 4 11.54 2.39 14.66
CA VAL A 4 12.07 2.89 13.39
C VAL A 4 11.20 4.02 12.82
N SER A 5 11.88 4.97 12.18
CA SER A 5 11.26 6.06 11.43
C SER A 5 10.55 5.55 10.18
N GLU A 6 9.72 6.40 9.60
CA GLU A 6 9.06 6.15 8.31
C GLU A 6 10.07 5.80 7.21
N GLU A 7 11.17 6.56 7.12
CA GLU A 7 12.21 6.35 6.10
C GLU A 7 12.89 4.98 6.26
N GLU A 8 13.21 4.60 7.50
CA GLU A 8 13.79 3.29 7.81
C GLU A 8 12.82 2.15 7.49
N ALA A 9 11.53 2.33 7.80
CA ALA A 9 10.49 1.36 7.49
C ALA A 9 10.31 1.17 5.97
N VAL A 10 10.29 2.27 5.20
CA VAL A 10 10.23 2.20 3.72
C VAL A 10 11.46 1.49 3.16
N LYS A 11 12.65 1.76 3.71
CA LYS A 11 13.88 1.08 3.28
C LYS A 11 13.82 -0.43 3.57
N ALA A 12 13.34 -0.81 4.75
CA ALA A 12 13.15 -2.21 5.13
C ALA A 12 12.13 -2.92 4.21
N ALA A 13 10.97 -2.29 3.99
CA ALA A 13 9.94 -2.79 3.08
C ALA A 13 10.48 -2.97 1.66
N ARG A 14 11.18 -1.97 1.11
CA ARG A 14 11.79 -2.05 -0.24
C ARG A 14 12.84 -3.15 -0.35
N LYS A 15 13.60 -3.41 0.72
CA LYS A 15 14.61 -4.47 0.74
C LYS A 15 13.97 -5.86 0.75
N ALA A 16 12.93 -6.07 1.57
CA ALA A 16 12.17 -7.32 1.58
C ALA A 16 11.40 -7.55 0.27
N ALA A 17 11.02 -6.46 -0.38
CA ALA A 17 10.37 -6.39 -1.68
C ALA A 17 11.28 -6.65 -2.90
N LEU A 18 12.60 -6.78 -2.72
CA LEU A 18 13.53 -6.94 -3.85
C LEU A 18 13.18 -8.19 -4.68
N GLY A 19 12.89 -8.00 -5.97
CA GLY A 19 12.43 -9.05 -6.90
C GLY A 19 10.91 -9.05 -7.12
N ALA A 20 10.10 -9.03 -6.06
CA ALA A 20 8.64 -9.01 -6.18
C ALA A 20 8.10 -7.67 -6.72
N PHE A 21 8.79 -6.56 -6.40
CA PHE A 21 8.39 -5.22 -6.82
C PHE A 21 9.26 -4.66 -7.95
N ALA A 22 10.27 -5.40 -8.41
CA ALA A 22 11.07 -5.02 -9.58
C ALA A 22 10.22 -4.87 -10.86
N ALA A 23 9.05 -5.53 -10.90
CA ALA A 23 8.05 -5.37 -11.96
C ALA A 23 7.31 -4.01 -11.92
N PHE A 24 7.36 -3.28 -10.80
CA PHE A 24 6.67 -2.00 -10.62
C PHE A 24 7.62 -0.90 -11.06
N LYS A 25 7.41 -0.36 -12.26
CA LYS A 25 8.13 0.86 -12.69
C LYS A 25 7.59 2.04 -11.89
N ARG A 26 8.38 2.52 -10.90
CA ARG A 26 8.09 3.70 -10.06
C ARG A 26 6.72 3.63 -9.36
N PRO A 27 6.56 2.71 -8.39
CA PRO A 27 5.30 2.62 -7.67
C PRO A 27 5.03 3.86 -6.84
N GLU A 28 3.77 4.25 -6.73
CA GLU A 28 3.32 5.15 -5.67
C GLU A 28 3.39 4.41 -4.34
N THR A 29 3.89 5.06 -3.30
CA THR A 29 4.06 4.43 -1.98
C THR A 29 2.98 4.92 -1.03
N ILE A 30 2.22 4.00 -0.44
CA ILE A 30 1.32 4.25 0.67
C ILE A 30 2.04 3.89 1.96
N ILE A 31 1.98 4.77 2.95
CA ILE A 31 2.63 4.58 4.24
C ILE A 31 1.57 4.84 5.29
N VAL A 32 1.27 3.80 6.08
CA VAL A 32 0.29 3.88 7.15
C VAL A 32 0.91 3.37 8.43
N ARG A 33 0.77 4.15 9.50
CA ARG A 33 1.16 3.72 10.84
C ARG A 33 0.08 2.80 11.41
N PHE A 34 0.49 1.64 11.89
CA PHE A 34 -0.40 0.62 12.45
C PHE A 34 0.07 0.32 13.89
N GLY A 35 -0.39 1.14 14.84
CA GLY A 35 0.17 1.17 16.19
C GLY A 35 1.61 1.73 16.18
N ASP A 36 2.56 0.92 16.63
CA ASP A 36 3.99 1.25 16.61
C ASP A 36 4.72 0.76 15.35
N ASP A 37 4.02 0.00 14.51
CA ASP A 37 4.52 -0.64 13.31
C ASP A 37 4.05 0.11 12.05
N TRP A 38 4.50 -0.35 10.89
CA TRP A 38 4.25 0.30 9.61
C TRP A 38 3.68 -0.67 8.58
N LEU A 39 2.60 -0.26 7.92
CA LEU A 39 2.09 -0.89 6.70
C LEU A 39 2.52 -0.06 5.49
N ILE A 40 3.36 -0.65 4.65
CA ILE A 40 3.88 -0.01 3.45
C ILE A 40 3.25 -0.68 2.22
N GLY A 41 2.50 0.08 1.44
CA GLY A 41 1.92 -0.34 0.17
C GLY A 41 2.69 0.24 -1.01
N PHE A 42 2.88 -0.54 -2.06
CA PHE A 42 3.40 -0.05 -3.33
C PHE A 42 2.37 -0.32 -4.42
N LEU A 43 1.94 0.76 -5.07
CA LEU A 43 0.88 0.74 -6.07
C LEU A 43 1.47 0.95 -7.46
N SER A 44 1.08 0.10 -8.40
CA SER A 44 1.27 0.33 -9.83
C SER A 44 -0.09 0.49 -10.48
N VAL A 45 -0.24 1.61 -11.17
CA VAL A 45 -1.37 1.85 -12.06
C VAL A 45 -0.91 1.58 -13.49
N LYS A 46 -1.68 0.80 -14.24
CA LYS A 46 -1.44 0.52 -15.65
C LYS A 46 -2.67 0.93 -16.44
N HIS A 47 -2.44 1.71 -17.50
CA HIS A 47 -3.47 2.11 -18.45
C HIS A 47 -3.24 1.39 -19.78
N LYS A 48 -4.26 0.69 -20.29
CA LYS A 48 -4.23 0.01 -21.57
C LYS A 48 -5.53 0.28 -22.32
N GLY A 49 -5.49 1.25 -23.24
CA GLY A 49 -6.71 1.70 -23.93
C GLY A 49 -7.70 2.30 -22.94
N SER A 50 -8.91 1.72 -22.86
CA SER A 50 -9.94 2.10 -21.89
C SER A 50 -9.82 1.38 -20.54
N GLU A 51 -8.89 0.42 -20.41
CA GLU A 51 -8.72 -0.34 -19.18
C GLU A 51 -7.73 0.37 -18.25
N THR A 52 -8.15 0.59 -17.00
CA THR A 52 -7.25 0.99 -15.91
C THR A 52 -7.21 -0.14 -14.90
N SER A 53 -6.01 -0.66 -14.63
CA SER A 53 -5.77 -1.65 -13.60
C SER A 53 -4.85 -1.07 -12.52
N VAL A 54 -5.17 -1.40 -11.27
CA VAL A 54 -4.37 -1.02 -10.10
C VAL A 54 -3.91 -2.30 -9.42
N GLU A 55 -2.61 -2.44 -9.29
CA GLU A 55 -1.97 -3.53 -8.54
C GLU A 55 -1.35 -2.93 -7.28
N ALA A 56 -1.69 -3.46 -6.11
CA ALA A 56 -1.12 -3.05 -4.84
C ALA A 56 -0.44 -4.25 -4.18
N LYS A 57 0.77 -4.03 -3.69
CA LYS A 57 1.50 -5.02 -2.90
C LYS A 57 1.91 -4.39 -1.57
N TRP A 58 1.80 -5.17 -0.50
CA TRP A 58 1.93 -4.67 0.87
C TRP A 58 3.09 -5.36 1.59
N ALA A 59 3.74 -4.62 2.47
CA ALA A 59 4.75 -5.11 3.41
C ALA A 59 4.45 -4.54 4.79
N TYR A 60 4.49 -5.39 5.81
CA TYR A 60 4.37 -4.96 7.20
C TYR A 60 5.77 -4.91 7.81
N VAL A 61 6.11 -3.80 8.44
CA VAL A 61 7.41 -3.57 9.07
C VAL A 61 7.21 -3.27 10.54
N ASP A 62 7.79 -4.10 11.40
CA ASP A 62 7.68 -3.90 12.84
C ASP A 62 8.47 -2.67 13.33
N CYS A 63 8.23 -2.28 14.58
CA CYS A 63 8.92 -1.23 15.30
C CYS A 63 10.46 -1.34 15.23
N LYS A 64 11.02 -2.52 14.97
CA LYS A 64 12.47 -2.78 14.88
C LYS A 64 13.01 -2.69 13.45
N GLY A 65 12.16 -2.41 12.46
CA GLY A 65 12.55 -2.34 11.06
C GLY A 65 12.62 -3.70 10.36
N VAL A 66 11.97 -4.72 10.92
CA VAL A 66 11.90 -6.05 10.31
C VAL A 66 10.64 -6.14 9.46
N ALA A 67 10.81 -6.35 8.16
CA ALA A 67 9.70 -6.64 7.28
C ALA A 67 9.24 -8.10 7.49
N LEU A 68 7.99 -8.28 7.91
CA LEU A 68 7.40 -9.59 8.12
C LEU A 68 7.14 -10.27 6.77
N HIS A 69 7.27 -11.60 6.76
CA HIS A 69 6.99 -12.41 5.57
C HIS A 69 5.49 -12.44 5.24
N GLU A 70 4.66 -12.45 6.28
CA GLU A 70 3.20 -12.46 6.20
C GLU A 70 2.63 -11.24 6.90
N LEU A 71 1.47 -10.79 6.43
CA LEU A 71 0.74 -9.68 7.07
C LEU A 71 0.01 -10.21 8.31
N PRO A 72 0.00 -9.45 9.42
CA PRO A 72 -0.85 -9.75 10.57
C PRO A 72 -2.34 -9.83 10.20
N ASP A 73 -3.11 -10.69 10.88
CA ASP A 73 -4.53 -10.95 10.56
C ASP A 73 -5.42 -9.71 10.61
N ASP A 74 -5.17 -8.80 11.55
CA ASP A 74 -5.88 -7.54 11.68
C ASP A 74 -5.62 -6.61 10.48
N VAL A 75 -4.39 -6.56 10.00
CA VAL A 75 -4.02 -5.86 8.76
C VAL A 75 -4.71 -6.49 7.55
N VAL A 76 -4.70 -7.83 7.45
CA VAL A 76 -5.39 -8.55 6.37
C VAL A 76 -6.88 -8.23 6.36
N ARG A 77 -7.54 -8.27 7.53
CA ARG A 77 -8.96 -7.91 7.67
C ARG A 77 -9.23 -6.46 7.26
N ALA A 78 -8.35 -5.53 7.64
CA ALA A 78 -8.47 -4.13 7.25
C ALA A 78 -8.37 -3.95 5.72
N LEU A 79 -7.39 -4.61 5.08
CA LEU A 79 -7.23 -4.58 3.63
C LEU A 79 -8.41 -5.23 2.88
N GLN A 80 -8.95 -6.34 3.40
CA GLN A 80 -10.14 -6.98 2.83
C GLN A 80 -11.39 -6.10 2.94
N SER A 81 -11.58 -5.44 4.09
CA SER A 81 -12.68 -4.49 4.27
C SER A 81 -12.55 -3.31 3.32
N LEU A 82 -11.34 -2.78 3.13
CA LEU A 82 -11.07 -1.73 2.16
C LEU A 82 -11.40 -2.21 0.74
N ALA A 83 -10.95 -3.41 0.36
CA ALA A 83 -11.21 -3.99 -0.96
C ALA A 83 -12.71 -4.11 -1.26
N GLY A 84 -13.51 -4.52 -0.27
CA GLY A 84 -14.98 -4.56 -0.39
C GLY A 84 -15.62 -3.18 -0.57
N ALA A 85 -15.00 -2.13 -0.03
CA ALA A 85 -15.48 -0.75 -0.14
C ALA A 85 -14.94 0.02 -1.36
N LEU A 86 -13.95 -0.53 -2.10
CA LEU A 86 -13.26 0.19 -3.18
C LEU A 86 -14.22 0.71 -4.26
N ALA A 87 -15.24 -0.07 -4.62
CA ALA A 87 -16.19 0.34 -5.66
C ALA A 87 -16.94 1.63 -5.29
N ASP A 88 -17.40 1.73 -4.05
CA ASP A 88 -18.11 2.90 -3.56
C ASP A 88 -17.18 4.10 -3.35
N ILE A 89 -15.93 3.86 -2.91
CA ILE A 89 -14.89 4.89 -2.84
C ILE A 89 -14.63 5.46 -4.24
N PHE A 90 -14.38 4.61 -5.23
CA PHE A 90 -14.14 5.07 -6.61
C PHE A 90 -15.34 5.84 -7.16
N ARG A 91 -16.56 5.37 -6.96
CA ARG A 91 -17.78 6.08 -7.40
C ARG A 91 -17.80 7.49 -6.82
N ARG A 92 -17.65 7.62 -5.50
CA ARG A 92 -17.69 8.91 -4.80
C ARG A 92 -16.62 9.87 -5.31
N GLU A 93 -15.37 9.42 -5.42
CA GLU A 93 -14.26 10.27 -5.86
C GLU A 93 -14.39 10.70 -7.33
N LEU A 94 -14.90 9.82 -8.20
CA LEU A 94 -15.17 10.15 -9.59
C LEU A 94 -16.30 11.17 -9.74
N GLU A 95 -17.40 11.00 -9.01
CA GLU A 95 -18.51 11.96 -9.02
C GLU A 95 -18.06 13.34 -8.51
N ALA A 96 -17.23 13.39 -7.46
CA ALA A 96 -16.72 14.63 -6.92
C ALA A 96 -15.85 15.39 -7.96
N ARG A 97 -14.99 14.66 -8.68
CA ARG A 97 -14.13 15.24 -9.73
C ARG A 97 -14.91 15.64 -10.98
N ALA A 98 -15.95 14.89 -11.35
CA ALA A 98 -16.80 15.22 -12.50
C ALA A 98 -17.65 16.47 -12.26
N LYS A 99 -17.94 16.80 -11.00
CA LYS A 99 -18.68 18.01 -10.59
C LYS A 99 -17.76 19.22 -10.37
N ALA A 100 -16.44 19.03 -10.36
CA ALA A 100 -15.50 20.14 -10.28
C ALA A 100 -15.49 20.90 -11.63
N PRO A 101 -15.59 22.24 -11.63
CA PRO A 101 -15.66 23.05 -12.85
C PRO A 101 -14.37 23.02 -13.67
#